data_AF-A0A1C6ASS2-F1
#
_entry.id   AF-A0A1C6ASS2-F1
#
_cell.length_a   1.000
_cell.length_b   1.000
_cell.length_c   1.000
_cell.angle_alpha   90.00
_cell.angle_beta   90.00
_cell.angle_gamma   90.00
#
_symmetry.space_group_name_H-M   'P 1'
#
loop_
_entity.id
_entity.type
_entity.pdbx_description
1 polymer ?
#
loop_
_entity_poly.entity_id
_entity_poly.type
_entity_poly.pdbx_seq_one_letter_code
_entity_poly.pdbx_strand_id
1 'polypeptide(L)'
;MSNIRRAIFAGGCFWCMVKPFDRFDGVYSVVVGYTGGRVENPTYEQVCSMKTGHYEAVEISYDEDKVSYKELLEAFFKSIDPTDDGGQFYDRGESYKTAVFYLDENQKRIADEYIKGIDDSKRFENPVATKVLEAKKFYPAEEYHQDYYKKNPFKYNVYYKGSGRKEFIEHAWKKNEEEKLALKDKLTDIQYRVTQLNATEAPYNNEYNDNYEEGIYVDVVDGKPLFSSKDKFNSGCGWPAFSNPINGGYIKEIEDLSHGMIRTEVRSTNADSHLGHVFNDGPKEFGGLRYCINSASLRFIPKCDMEKEGYGEYLKLL
;
A
#
# COMPACT_ATOMS: atom_id res chain seq x y z
N MET A 1 -24.32 -5.90 5.41
CA MET A 1 -24.50 -4.53 4.86
C MET A 1 -23.11 -3.95 4.77
N SER A 2 -22.69 -3.40 3.63
CA SER A 2 -21.35 -2.82 3.49
C SER A 2 -21.22 -1.59 4.38
N ASN A 3 -20.17 -1.54 5.22
CA ASN A 3 -19.91 -0.42 6.12
C ASN A 3 -19.07 0.62 5.38
N ILE A 4 -19.74 1.37 4.50
CA ILE A 4 -19.08 2.35 3.63
C ILE A 4 -18.67 3.59 4.43
N ARG A 5 -17.37 3.86 4.45
CA ARG A 5 -16.75 5.05 5.03
C ARG A 5 -16.06 5.88 3.96
N ARG A 6 -15.68 7.10 4.33
CA ARG A 6 -14.90 8.01 3.48
C ARG A 6 -13.59 8.39 4.15
N ALA A 7 -12.56 8.62 3.36
CA ALA A 7 -11.28 9.19 3.79
C ALA A 7 -10.85 10.26 2.80
N ILE A 8 -10.28 11.37 3.28
CA ILE A 8 -9.84 12.47 2.42
C ILE A 8 -8.38 12.80 2.72
N PHE A 9 -7.54 12.73 1.69
CA PHE A 9 -6.11 12.99 1.80
C PHE A 9 -5.61 13.95 0.71
N ALA A 10 -4.78 14.90 1.08
CA ALA A 10 -4.02 15.76 0.17
C ALA A 10 -2.55 15.40 0.26
N GLY A 11 -1.92 15.16 -0.89
CA GLY A 11 -0.58 14.60 -0.97
C GLY A 11 0.20 15.11 -2.16
N GLY A 12 0.05 16.39 -2.50
CA GLY A 12 0.58 16.96 -3.74
C GLY A 12 -0.34 16.70 -4.93
N CYS A 13 0.23 16.63 -6.13
CA CYS A 13 -0.54 16.36 -7.35
C CYS A 13 -1.44 15.13 -7.18
N PHE A 14 -2.75 15.36 -7.26
CA PHE A 14 -3.74 14.32 -6.95
C PHE A 14 -3.73 13.14 -7.94
N TRP A 15 -3.10 13.27 -9.12
CA TRP A 15 -2.97 12.20 -10.09
C TRP A 15 -2.11 11.06 -9.54
N CYS A 16 -1.09 11.40 -8.76
CA CYS A 16 -0.23 10.44 -8.07
C CYS A 16 -0.90 9.82 -6.84
N MET A 17 -1.97 10.43 -6.34
CA MET A 17 -2.66 9.99 -5.13
C MET A 17 -3.77 8.96 -5.41
N VAL A 18 -4.12 8.67 -6.65
CA VAL A 18 -5.14 7.65 -6.96
C VAL A 18 -4.57 6.23 -6.88
N LYS A 19 -3.43 6.00 -7.56
CA LYS A 19 -2.80 4.68 -7.70
C LYS A 19 -2.50 3.97 -6.36
N PRO A 20 -2.09 4.65 -5.28
CA PRO A 20 -1.85 4.00 -3.98
C PRO A 20 -3.07 3.29 -3.39
N PHE A 21 -4.30 3.72 -3.72
CA PHE A 21 -5.52 3.21 -3.09
C PHE A 21 -6.33 2.28 -4.01
N ASP A 22 -6.19 2.40 -5.33
CA ASP A 22 -7.01 1.67 -6.31
C ASP A 22 -6.84 0.14 -6.27
N ARG A 23 -5.76 -0.36 -5.64
CA ARG A 23 -5.49 -1.80 -5.53
C ARG A 23 -6.07 -2.45 -4.28
N PHE A 24 -6.58 -1.65 -3.34
CA PHE A 24 -7.09 -2.20 -2.08
C PHE A 24 -8.44 -2.86 -2.30
N ASP A 25 -8.54 -4.13 -1.92
CA ASP A 25 -9.84 -4.79 -1.84
C ASP A 25 -10.67 -4.10 -0.76
N GLY A 26 -11.85 -3.61 -1.14
CA GLY A 26 -12.71 -2.78 -0.29
C GLY A 26 -12.70 -1.29 -0.62
N VAL A 27 -11.77 -0.79 -1.44
CA VAL A 27 -11.88 0.57 -2.00
C VAL A 27 -12.84 0.53 -3.19
N TYR A 28 -13.92 1.30 -3.13
CA TYR A 28 -14.94 1.37 -4.18
C TYR A 28 -14.69 2.50 -5.18
N SER A 29 -14.20 3.63 -4.69
CA SER A 29 -13.90 4.78 -5.53
C SER A 29 -12.81 5.64 -4.92
N VAL A 30 -12.04 6.28 -5.80
CA VAL A 30 -11.03 7.28 -5.46
C VAL A 30 -11.25 8.47 -6.39
N VAL A 31 -11.89 9.52 -5.88
CA VAL A 31 -12.25 10.71 -6.65
C VAL A 31 -11.22 11.80 -6.37
N VAL A 32 -10.63 12.40 -7.41
CA VAL A 32 -9.74 13.56 -7.25
C VAL A 32 -10.55 14.85 -7.20
N GLY A 33 -10.09 15.82 -6.40
CA GLY A 33 -10.81 17.06 -6.18
C GLY A 33 -10.07 18.08 -5.34
N TYR A 34 -10.84 19.07 -4.87
CA TYR A 34 -10.34 20.24 -4.16
C TYR A 34 -11.05 20.38 -2.81
N THR A 35 -10.30 20.62 -1.73
CA THR A 35 -10.88 20.84 -0.39
C THR A 35 -10.00 21.74 0.49
N GLY A 36 -10.50 22.14 1.65
CA GLY A 36 -9.77 22.96 2.64
C GLY A 36 -9.83 24.48 2.40
N GLY A 37 -10.09 24.91 1.16
CA GLY A 37 -10.11 26.31 0.76
C GLY A 37 -11.42 27.05 1.04
N ARG A 38 -11.51 28.28 0.52
CA ARG A 38 -12.64 29.22 0.76
C ARG A 38 -13.53 29.49 -0.44
N VAL A 39 -13.08 29.14 -1.65
CA VAL A 39 -13.83 29.40 -2.90
C VAL A 39 -14.80 28.25 -3.14
N GLU A 40 -16.07 28.57 -3.38
CA GLU A 40 -17.05 27.54 -3.73
C GLU A 40 -16.93 27.11 -5.18
N ASN A 41 -17.03 25.79 -5.44
CA ASN A 41 -16.93 25.18 -6.76
C ASN A 41 -15.70 25.69 -7.56
N PRO A 42 -14.48 25.56 -6.99
CA PRO A 42 -13.28 26.07 -7.64
C PRO A 42 -12.98 25.30 -8.93
N THR A 43 -12.45 25.99 -9.95
CA THR A 43 -11.88 25.33 -11.15
C THR A 43 -10.41 25.02 -10.93
N TYR A 44 -9.86 24.09 -11.73
CA TYR A 44 -8.44 23.77 -11.72
C TYR A 44 -7.55 25.02 -11.85
N GLU A 45 -7.88 25.96 -12.75
CA GLU A 45 -7.10 27.18 -12.96
C GLU A 45 -7.11 28.09 -11.72
N GLN A 46 -8.24 28.14 -11.01
CA GLN A 46 -8.34 28.90 -9.77
C GLN A 46 -7.48 28.27 -8.67
N VAL A 47 -7.48 26.94 -8.55
CA VAL A 47 -6.64 26.23 -7.57
C VAL A 47 -5.15 26.41 -7.89
N CYS A 48 -4.77 26.26 -9.17
CA CYS A 48 -3.40 26.49 -9.64
C CYS A 48 -2.88 27.90 -9.37
N SER A 49 -3.76 28.88 -9.16
CA SER A 49 -3.37 30.25 -8.78
C SER A 49 -2.84 30.37 -7.35
N MET A 50 -2.99 29.32 -6.51
CA MET A 50 -2.60 29.27 -5.10
C MET A 50 -3.33 30.27 -4.18
N LYS A 51 -4.40 30.92 -4.67
CA LYS A 51 -5.13 31.99 -3.93
C LYS A 51 -6.43 31.51 -3.27
N THR A 52 -6.89 30.31 -3.61
CA THR A 52 -8.17 29.76 -3.13
C THR A 52 -8.03 29.11 -1.74
N GLY A 53 -6.81 28.75 -1.36
CA GLY A 53 -6.51 27.97 -0.15
C GLY A 53 -6.94 26.50 -0.25
N HIS A 54 -7.35 26.04 -1.43
CA HIS A 54 -7.69 24.63 -1.66
C HIS A 54 -6.43 23.80 -1.83
N TYR A 55 -6.50 22.58 -1.30
CA TYR A 55 -5.58 21.49 -1.54
C TYR A 55 -6.09 20.64 -2.70
N GLU A 56 -5.19 20.15 -3.54
CA GLU A 56 -5.47 18.98 -4.36
C GLU A 56 -5.54 17.74 -3.47
N ALA A 57 -6.66 17.02 -3.54
CA ALA A 57 -6.96 15.92 -2.64
C ALA A 57 -7.67 14.76 -3.36
N VAL A 58 -7.68 13.60 -2.71
CA VAL A 58 -8.50 12.45 -3.06
C VAL A 58 -9.55 12.20 -1.99
N GLU A 59 -10.79 11.93 -2.39
CA GLU A 59 -11.83 11.35 -1.55
C GLU A 59 -11.96 9.86 -1.89
N ILE A 60 -11.75 9.00 -0.89
CA ILE A 60 -11.77 7.54 -1.02
C ILE A 60 -13.04 7.04 -0.34
N SER A 61 -13.87 6.29 -1.07
CA SER A 61 -14.99 5.54 -0.49
C SER A 61 -14.57 4.08 -0.31
N TYR A 62 -14.68 3.55 0.91
CA TYR A 62 -14.17 2.22 1.24
C TYR A 62 -15.08 1.43 2.19
N ASP A 63 -15.03 0.10 2.09
CA ASP A 63 -15.64 -0.84 3.05
C ASP A 63 -14.72 -0.99 4.26
N GLU A 64 -15.12 -0.46 5.40
CA GLU A 64 -14.34 -0.56 6.65
C GLU A 64 -14.21 -2.01 7.13
N ASP A 65 -15.10 -2.90 6.66
CA ASP A 65 -14.99 -4.33 6.93
C ASP A 65 -13.96 -5.04 6.03
N LYS A 66 -13.30 -4.36 5.09
CA LYS A 66 -12.28 -4.97 4.20
C LYS A 66 -10.94 -4.24 4.23
N VAL A 67 -10.97 -2.93 4.41
CA VAL A 67 -9.78 -2.09 4.55
C VAL A 67 -10.02 -1.06 5.64
N SER A 68 -9.10 -0.97 6.58
CA SER A 68 -9.17 -0.03 7.69
C SER A 68 -8.68 1.37 7.29
N TYR A 69 -9.13 2.39 8.01
CA TYR A 69 -8.63 3.76 7.83
C TYR A 69 -7.11 3.85 8.03
N LYS A 70 -6.56 3.07 8.97
CA LYS A 70 -5.12 3.02 9.25
C LYS A 70 -4.31 2.52 8.05
N GLU A 71 -4.85 1.60 7.27
CA GLU A 71 -4.18 1.08 6.08
C GLU A 71 -4.20 2.07 4.93
N LEU A 72 -5.29 2.83 4.79
CA LEU A 72 -5.33 3.95 3.87
C LEU A 72 -4.35 5.04 4.30
N LEU A 73 -4.22 5.35 5.60
CA LEU A 73 -3.19 6.26 6.10
C LEU A 73 -1.78 5.74 5.80
N GLU A 74 -1.51 4.46 6.00
CA GLU A 74 -0.22 3.87 5.70
C GLU A 74 0.12 3.98 4.20
N ALA A 75 -0.82 3.65 3.31
CA ALA A 75 -0.65 3.82 1.87
C ALA A 75 -0.43 5.30 1.49
N PHE A 76 -1.15 6.22 2.15
CA PHE A 76 -0.98 7.66 1.98
C PHE A 76 0.46 8.09 2.34
N PHE A 77 0.91 7.82 3.57
CA PHE A 77 2.23 8.24 4.05
C PHE A 77 3.39 7.59 3.30
N LYS A 78 3.23 6.36 2.80
CA LYS A 78 4.24 5.72 1.92
C LYS A 78 4.30 6.31 0.51
N SER A 79 3.34 7.16 0.13
CA SER A 79 3.24 7.73 -1.21
C SER A 79 3.66 9.20 -1.31
N ILE A 80 4.07 9.82 -0.20
CA ILE A 80 4.41 11.24 -0.08
C ILE A 80 5.76 11.44 0.63
N ASP A 81 6.30 12.65 0.55
CA ASP A 81 7.26 13.17 1.54
C ASP A 81 6.47 13.78 2.71
N PRO A 82 6.43 13.13 3.88
CA PRO A 82 5.66 13.65 5.00
C PRO A 82 6.29 14.86 5.68
N THR A 83 7.54 15.20 5.36
CA THR A 83 8.30 16.30 5.98
C THR A 83 8.27 17.59 5.18
N ASP A 84 7.74 17.56 3.95
CA ASP A 84 7.71 18.69 3.05
C ASP A 84 6.50 19.61 3.30
N ASP A 85 6.77 20.79 3.87
CA ASP A 85 5.74 21.77 4.23
C ASP A 85 5.37 22.74 3.09
N GLY A 86 6.09 22.73 1.97
CA GLY A 86 5.96 23.72 0.90
C GLY A 86 5.38 23.18 -0.41
N GLY A 87 4.90 21.93 -0.41
CA GLY A 87 4.28 21.26 -1.55
C GLY A 87 5.13 20.11 -2.08
N GLN A 88 4.53 19.02 -2.53
CA GLN A 88 5.25 17.77 -2.77
C GLN A 88 6.21 17.79 -3.98
N PHE A 89 7.48 17.51 -3.71
CA PHE A 89 8.53 17.31 -4.72
C PHE A 89 8.65 18.53 -5.66
N TYR A 90 8.52 18.32 -6.98
CA TYR A 90 8.51 19.41 -7.96
C TYR A 90 7.27 20.31 -7.89
N ASP A 91 6.15 19.82 -7.35
CA ASP A 91 4.90 20.58 -7.27
C ASP A 91 4.89 21.44 -6.00
N ARG A 92 5.21 22.72 -6.14
CA ARG A 92 5.32 23.67 -5.01
C ARG A 92 4.09 24.56 -4.89
N GLY A 93 3.73 24.90 -3.66
CA GLY A 93 2.65 25.84 -3.36
C GLY A 93 1.59 25.27 -2.42
N GLU A 94 0.68 26.14 -1.95
CA GLU A 94 -0.35 25.80 -0.96
C GLU A 94 -1.20 24.61 -1.37
N SER A 95 -1.57 24.52 -2.66
CA SER A 95 -2.44 23.44 -3.15
C SER A 95 -1.78 22.07 -3.18
N TYR A 96 -0.44 22.02 -3.14
CA TYR A 96 0.32 20.77 -3.17
C TYR A 96 0.83 20.33 -1.81
N LYS A 97 0.49 21.04 -0.74
CA LYS A 97 0.86 20.65 0.63
C LYS A 97 0.15 19.36 1.04
N THR A 98 0.68 18.71 2.06
CA THR A 98 0.13 17.47 2.59
C THR A 98 -0.88 17.76 3.71
N ALA A 99 -2.00 17.04 3.69
CA ALA A 99 -2.98 17.08 4.77
C ALA A 99 -3.81 15.79 4.83
N VAL A 100 -4.17 15.40 6.04
CA VAL A 100 -5.21 14.42 6.35
C VAL A 100 -6.46 15.19 6.77
N PHE A 101 -7.54 15.05 6.00
CA PHE A 101 -8.82 15.69 6.31
C PHE A 101 -9.73 14.70 7.04
N TYR A 102 -9.85 14.84 8.36
CA TYR A 102 -10.65 13.93 9.17
C TYR A 102 -12.14 14.27 9.09
N LEU A 103 -12.98 13.24 8.98
CA LEU A 103 -14.44 13.35 8.95
C LEU A 103 -15.08 13.11 10.32
N ASP A 104 -14.33 12.51 11.25
CA ASP A 104 -14.73 12.26 12.63
C ASP A 104 -13.51 12.22 13.57
N GLU A 105 -13.76 12.25 14.88
CA GLU A 105 -12.72 12.25 15.91
C GLU A 105 -11.91 10.94 15.94
N ASN A 106 -12.46 9.82 15.48
CA ASN A 106 -11.71 8.57 15.43
C ASN A 106 -10.65 8.62 14.33
N GLN A 107 -10.99 9.13 13.15
CA GLN A 107 -10.01 9.38 12.08
C GLN A 107 -8.91 10.33 12.53
N LYS A 108 -9.29 11.43 13.20
CA LYS A 108 -8.32 12.38 13.76
C LYS A 108 -7.35 11.70 14.71
N ARG A 109 -7.87 10.94 15.69
CA ARG A 109 -7.06 10.21 16.67
C ARG A 109 -6.09 9.22 15.99
N ILE A 110 -6.58 8.43 15.03
CA ILE A 110 -5.75 7.47 14.31
C ILE A 110 -4.66 8.20 13.51
N ALA A 111 -4.98 9.32 12.86
CA ALA A 111 -4.01 10.11 12.10
C ALA A 111 -2.93 10.72 13.01
N ASP A 112 -3.32 11.31 14.14
CA ASP A 112 -2.39 11.88 15.13
C ASP A 112 -1.47 10.80 15.72
N GLU A 113 -2.03 9.63 16.08
CA GLU A 113 -1.26 8.48 16.56
C GLU A 113 -0.27 7.96 15.49
N TYR A 114 -0.69 7.91 14.23
CA TYR A 114 0.16 7.45 13.13
C TYR A 114 1.31 8.41 12.84
N ILE A 115 1.04 9.72 12.80
CA ILE A 115 2.05 10.77 12.64
C ILE A 115 3.07 10.71 13.77
N LYS A 116 2.61 10.61 15.01
CA LYS A 116 3.48 10.44 16.17
C LYS A 116 4.37 9.19 16.02
N GLY A 117 3.82 8.08 15.54
CA GLY A 117 4.58 6.86 15.27
C GLY A 117 5.70 7.06 14.24
N ILE A 118 5.46 7.84 13.19
CA ILE A 118 6.50 8.20 12.21
C ILE A 118 7.60 9.04 12.90
N ASP A 119 7.25 10.07 13.64
CA ASP A 119 8.23 10.96 14.30
C ASP A 119 9.04 10.22 15.38
N ASP A 120 8.41 9.31 16.12
CA ASP A 120 9.05 8.47 17.13
C ASP A 120 10.01 7.45 16.50
N SER A 121 9.73 6.99 15.26
CA SER A 121 10.59 6.04 14.53
C SER A 121 11.92 6.64 14.08
N LYS A 122 12.05 7.97 14.05
CA LYS A 122 13.23 8.69 13.53
C LYS A 122 13.64 8.29 12.10
N ARG A 123 12.67 7.80 11.31
CA ARG A 123 12.88 7.46 9.90
C ARG A 123 13.22 8.69 9.06
N PHE A 124 12.67 9.85 9.41
CA PHE A 124 12.95 11.11 8.74
C PHE A 124 13.72 12.05 9.67
N GLU A 125 14.63 12.84 9.10
CA GLU A 125 15.43 13.82 9.84
C GLU A 125 14.57 14.95 10.39
N ASN A 126 13.58 15.37 9.61
CA ASN A 126 12.62 16.42 9.95
C ASN A 126 11.32 15.81 10.48
N PRO A 127 10.59 16.50 11.37
CA PRO A 127 9.28 16.07 11.82
C PRO A 127 8.28 16.07 10.67
N VAL A 128 7.20 15.30 10.82
CA VAL A 128 6.09 15.29 9.87
C VAL A 128 5.45 16.69 9.79
N ALA A 129 5.43 17.25 8.58
CA ALA A 129 4.78 18.51 8.23
C ALA A 129 3.31 18.34 7.81
N THR A 130 2.89 17.12 7.47
CA THR A 130 1.51 16.79 7.12
C THR A 130 0.53 17.20 8.20
N LYS A 131 -0.44 18.04 7.85
CA LYS A 131 -1.43 18.57 8.80
C LYS A 131 -2.60 17.62 8.96
N VAL A 132 -3.14 17.53 10.17
CA VAL A 132 -4.45 16.91 10.44
C VAL A 132 -5.49 18.02 10.56
N LEU A 133 -6.40 18.10 9.60
CA LEU A 133 -7.37 19.19 9.45
C LEU A 133 -8.79 18.64 9.45
N GLU A 134 -9.75 19.40 9.97
CA GLU A 134 -11.16 19.04 9.84
C GLU A 134 -11.58 19.09 8.37
N ALA A 135 -12.29 18.06 7.91
CA ALA A 135 -12.77 17.99 6.53
C ALA A 135 -13.75 19.14 6.23
N LYS A 136 -13.42 19.92 5.20
CA LYS A 136 -14.35 20.87 4.58
C LYS A 136 -15.05 20.24 3.38
N LYS A 137 -15.96 21.00 2.77
CA LYS A 137 -16.64 20.58 1.54
C LYS A 137 -15.61 20.20 0.47
N PHE A 138 -15.73 18.97 -0.01
CA PHE A 138 -14.95 18.43 -1.12
C PHE A 138 -15.65 18.76 -2.44
N TYR A 139 -14.90 19.28 -3.40
CA TYR A 139 -15.37 19.57 -4.74
C TYR A 139 -14.67 18.64 -5.73
N PRO A 140 -15.38 17.69 -6.37
CA PRO A 140 -14.78 16.85 -7.40
C PRO A 140 -14.14 17.69 -8.50
N ALA A 141 -12.94 17.31 -8.91
CA ALA A 141 -12.27 17.93 -10.05
C ALA A 141 -12.90 17.47 -11.37
N GLU A 142 -12.57 18.18 -12.43
CA GLU A 142 -13.03 17.96 -13.79
C GLU A 142 -12.75 16.52 -14.27
N GLU A 143 -13.62 15.98 -15.12
CA GLU A 143 -13.59 14.57 -15.59
C GLU A 143 -12.26 14.13 -16.22
N TYR A 144 -11.51 15.06 -16.80
CA TYR A 144 -10.22 14.74 -17.40
C TYR A 144 -9.11 14.48 -16.34
N HIS A 145 -9.30 14.93 -15.10
CA HIS A 145 -8.41 14.61 -13.98
C HIS A 145 -8.71 13.25 -13.35
N GLN A 146 -9.96 12.78 -13.43
CA GLN A 146 -10.38 11.49 -12.86
C GLN A 146 -9.68 10.32 -13.58
N ASP A 147 -9.19 9.34 -12.80
CA ASP A 147 -8.48 8.15 -13.31
C ASP A 147 -7.29 8.48 -14.25
N TYR A 148 -6.62 9.61 -14.06
CA TYR A 148 -5.59 10.09 -14.99
C TYR A 148 -4.48 9.05 -15.26
N TYR A 149 -4.03 8.32 -14.23
CA TYR A 149 -2.97 7.30 -14.40
C TYR A 149 -3.43 6.08 -15.21
N LYS A 150 -4.74 5.76 -15.23
CA LYS A 150 -5.32 4.70 -16.07
C LYS A 150 -5.52 5.19 -17.50
N LYS A 151 -6.03 6.42 -17.66
CA LYS A 151 -6.31 7.04 -18.97
C LYS A 151 -5.03 7.43 -19.72
N ASN A 152 -3.98 7.83 -19.01
CA ASN A 152 -2.73 8.36 -19.58
C ASN A 152 -1.47 7.72 -18.95
N PRO A 153 -1.31 6.38 -19.01
CA PRO A 153 -0.28 5.66 -18.24
C PRO A 153 1.15 6.10 -18.58
N PHE A 154 1.45 6.38 -19.86
CA PHE A 154 2.78 6.84 -20.26
C PHE A 154 3.11 8.23 -19.68
N LYS A 155 2.22 9.21 -19.86
CA LYS A 155 2.42 10.58 -19.34
C LYS A 155 2.50 10.57 -17.82
N TYR A 156 1.63 9.82 -17.16
CA TYR A 156 1.67 9.61 -15.72
C TYR A 156 3.02 9.06 -15.26
N ASN A 157 3.53 8.00 -15.89
CA ASN A 157 4.80 7.38 -15.49
C ASN A 157 6.00 8.31 -15.72
N VAL A 158 6.01 9.10 -16.80
CA VAL A 158 7.02 10.12 -17.03
C VAL A 158 6.98 11.19 -15.95
N TYR A 159 5.78 11.67 -15.59
CA TYR A 159 5.59 12.67 -14.55
C TYR A 159 5.94 12.15 -13.14
N TYR A 160 5.47 10.95 -12.78
CA TYR A 160 5.76 10.31 -11.49
C TYR A 160 7.26 10.11 -11.25
N LYS A 161 8.03 9.82 -12.31
CA LYS A 161 9.49 9.77 -12.27
C LYS A 161 10.10 11.17 -12.24
N GLY A 162 9.70 12.04 -13.18
CA GLY A 162 10.30 13.36 -13.39
C GLY A 162 10.01 14.37 -12.28
N SER A 163 8.95 14.18 -11.50
CA SER A 163 8.62 15.02 -10.33
C SER A 163 9.57 14.80 -9.15
N GLY A 164 10.34 13.71 -9.13
CA GLY A 164 11.18 13.30 -7.99
C GLY A 164 10.45 12.41 -6.98
N ARG A 165 9.11 12.25 -7.09
CA ARG A 165 8.31 11.41 -6.19
C ARG A 165 8.80 9.97 -6.14
N LYS A 166 9.02 9.35 -7.30
CA LYS A 166 9.47 7.96 -7.39
C LYS A 166 10.79 7.77 -6.63
N GLU A 167 11.77 8.61 -6.93
CA GLU A 167 13.12 8.51 -6.36
C GLU A 167 13.09 8.70 -4.84
N PHE A 168 12.35 9.69 -4.34
CA PHE A 168 12.20 9.90 -2.90
C PHE A 168 11.60 8.67 -2.22
N ILE A 169 10.47 8.15 -2.71
CA ILE A 169 9.78 7.00 -2.09
C ILE A 169 10.71 5.77 -2.06
N GLU A 170 11.42 5.50 -3.15
CA GLU A 170 12.37 4.38 -3.22
C GLU A 170 13.52 4.51 -2.21
N HIS A 171 13.94 5.74 -1.87
CA HIS A 171 15.00 5.98 -0.89
C HIS A 171 14.49 6.04 0.56
N ALA A 172 13.39 6.76 0.81
CA ALA A 172 12.84 6.99 2.15
C ALA A 172 12.40 5.69 2.86
N TRP A 173 11.95 4.71 2.08
CA TRP A 173 11.48 3.42 2.59
C TRP A 173 12.48 2.29 2.42
N LYS A 174 13.67 2.58 1.86
CA LYS A 174 14.77 1.63 1.80
C LYS A 174 15.29 1.36 3.21
N LYS A 175 15.48 0.09 3.54
CA LYS A 175 16.06 -0.30 4.83
C LYS A 175 17.50 0.20 4.95
N ASN A 176 17.80 0.87 6.06
CA ASN A 176 19.16 1.26 6.42
C ASN A 176 19.97 0.06 6.94
N GLU A 177 21.27 0.25 7.24
CA GLU A 177 22.13 -0.86 7.68
C GLU A 177 21.75 -1.40 9.07
N GLU A 178 21.26 -0.56 9.97
CA GLU A 178 20.80 -0.99 11.29
C GLU A 178 19.55 -1.88 11.18
N GLU A 179 18.58 -1.48 10.36
CA GLU A 179 17.39 -2.27 10.07
C GLU A 179 17.73 -3.61 9.41
N LYS A 180 18.68 -3.61 8.46
CA LYS A 180 19.15 -4.86 7.84
C LYS A 180 19.82 -5.78 8.85
N LEU A 181 20.63 -5.23 9.76
CA LEU A 181 21.30 -6.01 10.80
C LEU A 181 20.27 -6.61 11.78
N ALA A 182 19.31 -5.80 12.22
CA ALA A 182 18.21 -6.27 13.07
C ALA A 182 17.40 -7.40 12.40
N LEU A 183 17.18 -7.33 11.08
CA LEU A 183 16.53 -8.41 10.35
C LEU A 183 17.39 -9.67 10.25
N LYS A 184 18.72 -9.55 10.10
CA LYS A 184 19.62 -10.72 10.12
C LYS A 184 19.61 -11.44 11.47
N ASP A 185 19.43 -10.70 12.56
CA ASP A 185 19.36 -11.28 13.90
C ASP A 185 17.99 -11.93 14.18
N LYS A 186 16.92 -11.40 13.58
CA LYS A 186 15.54 -11.89 13.77
C LYS A 186 15.17 -13.05 12.85
N LEU A 187 15.67 -13.06 11.61
CA LEU A 187 15.31 -14.02 10.57
C LEU A 187 16.34 -15.15 10.46
N THR A 188 15.89 -16.32 10.01
CA THR A 188 16.85 -17.37 9.58
C THR A 188 17.60 -16.94 8.32
N ASP A 189 18.75 -17.56 8.02
CA ASP A 189 19.54 -17.23 6.81
C ASP A 189 18.69 -17.32 5.54
N ILE A 190 17.87 -18.37 5.40
CA ILE A 190 17.02 -18.52 4.22
C ILE A 190 15.91 -17.46 4.16
N GLN A 191 15.28 -17.12 5.30
CA GLN A 191 14.27 -16.07 5.35
C GLN A 191 14.86 -14.71 4.97
N TYR A 192 16.05 -14.36 5.47
CA TYR A 192 16.73 -13.12 5.11
C TYR A 192 17.12 -13.10 3.61
N ARG A 193 17.71 -14.19 3.11
CA ARG A 193 18.13 -14.28 1.70
C ARG A 193 16.95 -14.20 0.74
N VAL A 194 15.85 -14.88 1.04
CA VAL A 194 14.63 -14.82 0.22
C VAL A 194 14.08 -13.40 0.27
N THR A 195 13.73 -12.89 1.44
CA THR A 195 12.98 -11.63 1.56
C THR A 195 13.80 -10.40 1.18
N GLN A 196 15.09 -10.34 1.50
CA GLN A 196 15.92 -9.14 1.32
C GLN A 196 16.89 -9.21 0.14
N LEU A 197 17.25 -10.42 -0.33
CA LEU A 197 18.22 -10.63 -1.41
C LEU A 197 17.62 -11.33 -2.64
N ASN A 198 16.30 -11.43 -2.70
CA ASN A 198 15.55 -12.03 -3.82
C ASN A 198 15.97 -13.47 -4.13
N ALA A 199 16.41 -14.22 -3.12
CA ALA A 199 16.70 -15.63 -3.29
C ALA A 199 15.40 -16.44 -3.42
N THR A 200 15.52 -17.67 -3.88
CA THR A 200 14.42 -18.64 -3.96
C THR A 200 14.81 -19.89 -3.18
N GLU A 201 13.93 -20.36 -2.31
CA GLU A 201 14.16 -21.58 -1.52
C GLU A 201 14.03 -22.85 -2.38
N ALA A 202 14.51 -23.98 -1.87
CA ALA A 202 14.46 -25.23 -2.62
C ALA A 202 13.00 -25.73 -2.79
N PRO A 203 12.63 -26.24 -3.99
CA PRO A 203 11.31 -26.83 -4.20
C PRO A 203 11.13 -28.08 -3.34
N TYR A 204 9.90 -28.29 -2.86
CA TYR A 204 9.44 -29.40 -2.00
C TYR A 204 10.10 -29.52 -0.62
N ASN A 205 11.25 -28.87 -0.41
CA ASN A 205 11.95 -28.85 0.87
C ASN A 205 11.72 -27.51 1.58
N ASN A 206 10.46 -27.22 1.88
CA ASN A 206 10.04 -26.02 2.57
C ASN A 206 8.76 -26.27 3.40
N GLU A 207 8.53 -25.41 4.39
CA GLU A 207 7.56 -25.67 5.46
C GLU A 207 6.10 -25.66 4.98
N TYR A 208 5.76 -24.82 4.01
CA TYR A 208 4.36 -24.55 3.66
C TYR A 208 3.91 -25.10 2.30
N ASN A 209 4.78 -25.78 1.53
CA ASN A 209 4.37 -26.44 0.29
C ASN A 209 3.13 -27.34 0.53
N ASP A 210 3.21 -28.20 1.55
CA ASP A 210 2.16 -29.18 1.88
C ASP A 210 1.30 -28.79 3.10
N ASN A 211 1.39 -27.55 3.58
CA ASN A 211 0.49 -27.05 4.62
C ASN A 211 -0.87 -26.67 4.03
N TYR A 212 -1.96 -27.27 4.53
CA TYR A 212 -3.34 -26.94 4.15
C TYR A 212 -4.25 -26.71 5.37
N GLU A 213 -3.64 -26.43 6.53
CA GLU A 213 -4.38 -26.06 7.73
C GLU A 213 -5.13 -24.73 7.55
N GLU A 214 -6.24 -24.56 8.28
CA GLU A 214 -7.05 -23.36 8.23
C GLU A 214 -6.35 -22.21 8.99
N GLY A 215 -6.10 -21.09 8.31
CA GLY A 215 -5.33 -19.98 8.86
C GLY A 215 -4.90 -18.95 7.81
N ILE A 216 -4.07 -18.00 8.22
CA ILE A 216 -3.52 -16.97 7.32
C ILE A 216 -1.99 -17.08 7.23
N TYR A 217 -1.46 -16.61 6.11
CA TYR A 217 -0.03 -16.46 5.89
C TYR A 217 0.32 -14.97 5.94
N VAL A 218 1.18 -14.60 6.88
CA VAL A 218 1.64 -13.24 7.09
C VAL A 218 3.08 -13.07 6.59
N ASP A 219 3.49 -11.86 6.23
CA ASP A 219 4.89 -11.55 5.93
C ASP A 219 5.74 -11.83 7.18
N VAL A 220 6.81 -12.60 7.03
CA VAL A 220 7.70 -12.94 8.14
C VAL A 220 8.42 -11.72 8.73
N VAL A 221 8.53 -10.62 7.96
CA VAL A 221 9.26 -9.40 8.35
C VAL A 221 8.41 -8.50 9.24
N ASP A 222 7.24 -8.07 8.75
CA ASP A 222 6.37 -7.08 9.41
C ASP A 222 5.06 -7.66 9.96
N GLY A 223 4.77 -8.94 9.69
CA GLY A 223 3.56 -9.61 10.16
C GLY A 223 2.28 -9.19 9.43
N LYS A 224 2.35 -8.46 8.32
CA LYS A 224 1.16 -8.07 7.55
C LYS A 224 0.54 -9.31 6.88
N PRO A 225 -0.78 -9.53 6.96
CA PRO A 225 -1.42 -10.65 6.27
C PRO A 225 -1.28 -10.53 4.75
N LEU A 226 -0.89 -11.62 4.10
CA LEU A 226 -0.66 -11.67 2.67
C LEU A 226 -1.64 -12.61 1.97
N PHE A 227 -1.84 -13.82 2.51
CA PHE A 227 -2.65 -14.86 1.88
C PHE A 227 -3.53 -15.61 2.90
N SER A 228 -4.69 -16.08 2.43
CA SER A 228 -5.60 -16.92 3.20
C SER A 228 -5.40 -18.39 2.82
N SER A 229 -5.58 -19.31 3.77
CA SER A 229 -5.61 -20.75 3.46
C SER A 229 -6.72 -21.11 2.47
N LYS A 230 -7.81 -20.33 2.38
CA LYS A 230 -8.89 -20.52 1.41
C LYS A 230 -8.44 -20.41 -0.04
N ASP A 231 -7.47 -19.54 -0.31
CA ASP A 231 -6.94 -19.30 -1.65
C ASP A 231 -5.74 -20.21 -1.96
N LYS A 232 -5.26 -21.00 -0.98
CA LYS A 232 -4.16 -21.93 -1.18
C LYS A 232 -4.63 -23.17 -1.93
N PHE A 233 -3.84 -23.64 -2.90
CA PHE A 233 -4.11 -24.87 -3.64
C PHE A 233 -2.83 -25.65 -3.94
N ASN A 234 -2.99 -26.95 -4.25
CA ASN A 234 -1.87 -27.79 -4.65
C ASN A 234 -1.53 -27.55 -6.13
N SER A 235 -0.43 -26.84 -6.40
CA SER A 235 0.07 -26.63 -7.75
C SER A 235 1.01 -27.74 -8.25
N GLY A 236 1.56 -28.57 -7.35
CA GLY A 236 2.63 -29.51 -7.67
C GLY A 236 3.99 -28.87 -8.00
N CYS A 237 4.11 -27.54 -7.93
CA CYS A 237 5.33 -26.81 -8.33
C CYS A 237 6.48 -26.88 -7.29
N GLY A 238 6.19 -27.30 -6.06
CA GLY A 238 7.16 -27.41 -4.97
C GLY A 238 7.25 -26.19 -4.04
N TRP A 239 6.42 -25.18 -4.24
CA TRP A 239 6.26 -24.04 -3.33
C TRP A 239 4.77 -23.83 -3.02
N PRO A 240 4.42 -23.20 -1.87
CA PRO A 240 3.05 -22.84 -1.59
C PRO A 240 2.49 -21.94 -2.71
N ALA A 241 1.31 -22.30 -3.19
CA ALA A 241 0.64 -21.64 -4.30
C ALA A 241 -0.72 -21.12 -3.85
N PHE A 242 -1.00 -19.85 -4.18
CA PHE A 242 -2.27 -19.18 -3.86
C PHE A 242 -2.92 -18.64 -5.13
N SER A 243 -4.24 -18.59 -5.17
CA SER A 243 -4.99 -18.01 -6.29
C SER A 243 -5.07 -16.49 -6.19
N ASN A 244 -5.20 -15.96 -4.98
CA ASN A 244 -5.35 -14.52 -4.71
C ASN A 244 -4.69 -14.13 -3.38
N PRO A 245 -4.22 -12.87 -3.23
CA PRO A 245 -3.88 -12.31 -1.93
C PRO A 245 -5.13 -12.02 -1.09
N ILE A 246 -4.94 -11.85 0.22
CA ILE A 246 -5.99 -11.38 1.15
C ILE A 246 -6.50 -9.99 0.77
N ASN A 247 -5.60 -9.13 0.30
CA ASN A 247 -5.93 -7.79 -0.17
C ASN A 247 -4.91 -7.34 -1.22
N GLY A 248 -5.37 -6.90 -2.39
CA GLY A 248 -4.50 -6.42 -3.48
C GLY A 248 -3.59 -5.23 -3.10
N GLY A 249 -3.92 -4.47 -2.06
CA GLY A 249 -3.10 -3.37 -1.55
C GLY A 249 -1.83 -3.81 -0.81
N TYR A 250 -1.81 -5.04 -0.29
CA TYR A 250 -0.67 -5.55 0.49
C TYR A 250 0.44 -6.18 -0.37
N ILE A 251 0.18 -6.34 -1.66
CA ILE A 251 1.13 -6.91 -2.61
C ILE A 251 1.45 -5.92 -3.73
N LYS A 252 2.71 -5.91 -4.15
CA LYS A 252 3.15 -5.26 -5.37
C LYS A 252 3.69 -6.27 -6.37
N GLU A 253 3.19 -6.14 -7.59
CA GLU A 253 3.64 -6.85 -8.78
C GLU A 253 4.62 -5.98 -9.56
N ILE A 254 5.80 -6.53 -9.85
CA ILE A 254 6.91 -5.86 -10.53
C ILE A 254 7.35 -6.71 -11.70
N GLU A 255 7.56 -6.10 -12.86
CA GLU A 255 8.12 -6.80 -14.01
C GLU A 255 9.56 -7.26 -13.72
N ASP A 256 9.82 -8.54 -13.89
CA ASP A 256 11.10 -9.20 -13.67
C ASP A 256 11.64 -9.79 -14.98
N LEU A 257 12.76 -9.21 -15.45
CA LEU A 257 13.47 -9.62 -16.67
C LEU A 257 14.72 -10.47 -16.38
N SER A 258 14.91 -10.89 -15.12
CA SER A 258 16.04 -11.72 -14.71
C SER A 258 16.01 -13.10 -15.38
N HIS A 259 17.18 -13.74 -15.46
CA HIS A 259 17.35 -15.10 -15.99
C HIS A 259 16.84 -15.29 -17.44
N GLY A 260 16.69 -14.22 -18.22
CA GLY A 260 16.24 -14.28 -19.62
C GLY A 260 14.75 -14.61 -19.78
N MET A 261 13.95 -14.48 -18.72
CA MET A 261 12.51 -14.69 -18.73
C MET A 261 11.77 -13.39 -18.49
N ILE A 262 10.51 -13.31 -18.93
CA ILE A 262 9.58 -12.24 -18.54
C ILE A 262 8.65 -12.83 -17.50
N ARG A 263 8.79 -12.40 -16.25
CA ARG A 263 7.97 -12.84 -15.12
C ARG A 263 7.43 -11.62 -14.37
N THR A 264 6.49 -11.86 -13.48
CA THR A 264 6.00 -10.85 -12.55
C THR A 264 6.45 -11.24 -11.15
N GLU A 265 7.43 -10.52 -10.60
CA GLU A 265 7.84 -10.62 -9.20
C GLU A 265 6.72 -10.11 -8.30
N VAL A 266 6.51 -10.83 -7.19
CA VAL A 266 5.56 -10.51 -6.13
C VAL A 266 6.35 -10.11 -4.90
N ARG A 267 6.10 -8.91 -4.37
CA ARG A 267 6.69 -8.41 -3.12
C ARG A 267 5.61 -7.91 -2.18
N SER A 268 5.86 -7.89 -0.88
CA SER A 268 4.97 -7.21 0.06
C SER A 268 5.07 -5.69 -0.11
N THR A 269 3.95 -4.99 -0.05
CA THR A 269 3.92 -3.52 -0.17
C THR A 269 4.60 -2.86 1.01
N ASN A 270 4.44 -3.43 2.21
CA ASN A 270 4.83 -2.77 3.45
C ASN A 270 6.30 -2.95 3.82
N ALA A 271 6.77 -4.19 3.88
CA ALA A 271 8.16 -4.51 4.19
C ALA A 271 9.07 -4.57 2.97
N ASP A 272 8.55 -4.48 1.74
CA ASP A 272 9.33 -4.71 0.52
C ASP A 272 10.03 -6.08 0.52
N SER A 273 9.40 -7.10 1.11
CA SER A 273 9.91 -8.47 1.13
C SER A 273 9.69 -9.11 -0.24
N HIS A 274 10.73 -9.70 -0.84
CA HIS A 274 10.54 -10.60 -1.96
C HIS A 274 9.77 -11.85 -1.50
N LEU A 275 8.64 -12.11 -2.15
CA LEU A 275 7.75 -13.23 -1.84
C LEU A 275 7.93 -14.35 -2.86
N GLY A 276 7.97 -14.01 -4.16
CA GLY A 276 8.10 -14.97 -5.25
C GLY A 276 7.62 -14.39 -6.57
N HIS A 277 6.83 -15.16 -7.31
CA HIS A 277 6.33 -14.78 -8.64
C HIS A 277 4.88 -15.17 -8.86
N VAL A 278 4.17 -14.42 -9.70
CA VAL A 278 2.80 -14.74 -10.13
C VAL A 278 2.78 -15.17 -11.60
N PHE A 279 1.97 -16.20 -11.88
CA PHE A 279 1.81 -16.81 -13.19
C PHE A 279 0.33 -16.91 -13.58
N ASN A 280 0.04 -16.96 -14.89
CA ASN A 280 -1.32 -17.08 -15.43
C ASN A 280 -1.72 -18.55 -15.73
N ASP A 281 -1.13 -19.51 -15.01
CA ASP A 281 -1.33 -20.95 -15.16
C ASP A 281 -2.09 -21.58 -13.97
N GLY A 282 -2.76 -20.74 -13.16
CA GLY A 282 -3.55 -21.19 -12.03
C GLY A 282 -4.92 -21.76 -12.40
N PRO A 283 -5.67 -22.30 -11.42
CA PRO A 283 -7.01 -22.81 -11.63
C PRO A 283 -7.96 -21.73 -12.14
N LYS A 284 -8.66 -22.00 -13.25
CA LYS A 284 -9.52 -21.00 -13.91
C LYS A 284 -10.72 -20.62 -13.06
N GLU A 285 -11.21 -21.55 -12.23
CA GLU A 285 -12.30 -21.33 -11.29
C GLU A 285 -11.98 -20.26 -10.22
N PHE A 286 -10.70 -20.00 -9.95
CA PHE A 286 -10.25 -19.00 -8.98
C PHE A 286 -9.59 -17.76 -9.61
N GLY A 287 -9.80 -17.55 -10.92
CA GLY A 287 -9.28 -16.39 -11.65
C GLY A 287 -8.06 -16.68 -12.52
N GLY A 288 -7.52 -17.90 -12.50
CA GLY A 288 -6.43 -18.33 -13.40
C GLY A 288 -5.03 -17.87 -12.99
N LEU A 289 -4.90 -17.19 -11.85
CA LEU A 289 -3.60 -16.77 -11.31
C LEU A 289 -3.03 -17.81 -10.35
N ARG A 290 -1.70 -17.88 -10.32
CA ARG A 290 -0.93 -18.68 -9.39
C ARG A 290 0.19 -17.83 -8.79
N TYR A 291 -0.01 -17.41 -7.55
CA TYR A 291 1.02 -16.79 -6.71
C TYR A 291 1.90 -17.90 -6.14
N CYS A 292 3.09 -18.08 -6.71
CA CYS A 292 4.09 -19.06 -6.31
C CYS A 292 5.06 -18.39 -5.32
N ILE A 293 4.87 -18.66 -4.03
CA ILE A 293 5.48 -17.91 -2.94
C ILE A 293 6.48 -18.78 -2.18
N ASN A 294 7.58 -18.20 -1.71
CA ASN A 294 8.53 -18.89 -0.84
C ASN A 294 7.95 -19.01 0.57
N SER A 295 7.96 -20.20 1.17
CA SER A 295 7.62 -20.41 2.58
C SER A 295 8.50 -19.57 3.50
N ALA A 296 9.79 -19.42 3.19
CA ALA A 296 10.71 -18.58 3.93
C ALA A 296 10.39 -17.06 3.89
N SER A 297 9.41 -16.63 3.09
CA SER A 297 8.88 -15.25 3.16
C SER A 297 7.64 -15.11 4.03
N LEU A 298 7.09 -16.22 4.50
CA LEU A 298 5.81 -16.31 5.19
C LEU A 298 5.99 -16.81 6.63
N ARG A 299 5.02 -16.48 7.47
CA ARG A 299 4.74 -17.14 8.75
C ARG A 299 3.27 -17.55 8.74
N PHE A 300 2.98 -18.82 9.00
CA PHE A 300 1.61 -19.29 9.08
C PHE A 300 1.02 -19.05 10.48
N ILE A 301 -0.20 -18.54 10.54
CA ILE A 301 -0.98 -18.33 11.77
C ILE A 301 -2.21 -19.24 11.71
N PRO A 302 -2.25 -20.32 12.50
CA PRO A 302 -3.42 -21.17 12.59
C PRO A 302 -4.66 -20.38 13.06
N LYS A 303 -5.84 -20.73 12.55
CA LYS A 303 -7.11 -20.09 12.92
C LYS A 303 -7.33 -19.99 14.43
N CYS A 304 -6.93 -21.00 15.19
CA CYS A 304 -7.10 -21.05 16.64
C CYS A 304 -6.22 -20.04 17.41
N ASP A 305 -5.19 -19.47 16.78
CA ASP A 305 -4.28 -18.51 17.38
C ASP A 305 -4.45 -17.09 16.80
N MET A 306 -5.19 -16.92 15.71
CA MET A 306 -5.40 -15.62 15.05
C MET A 306 -5.93 -14.55 16.00
N GLU A 307 -6.95 -14.81 16.83
CA GLU A 307 -7.44 -13.81 17.78
C GLU A 307 -6.39 -13.44 18.82
N LYS A 308 -5.66 -14.44 19.35
CA LYS A 308 -4.63 -14.24 20.38
C LYS A 308 -3.45 -13.42 19.85
N GLU A 309 -3.12 -13.60 18.58
CA GLU A 309 -2.03 -12.89 17.90
C GLU A 309 -2.45 -11.54 17.29
N GLY A 310 -3.71 -11.11 17.47
CA GLY A 310 -4.20 -9.81 17.00
C GLY A 310 -4.70 -9.79 15.55
N TYR A 311 -4.90 -10.95 14.94
CA TYR A 311 -5.43 -11.12 13.58
C TYR A 311 -6.93 -11.47 13.55
N GLY A 312 -7.65 -11.24 14.65
CA GLY A 312 -9.07 -11.59 14.76
C GLY A 312 -9.96 -10.98 13.68
N GLU A 313 -9.60 -9.78 13.18
CA GLU A 313 -10.35 -9.12 12.09
C GLU A 313 -10.31 -9.89 10.76
N TYR A 314 -9.30 -10.74 10.56
CA TYR A 314 -9.10 -11.53 9.34
C TYR A 314 -9.81 -12.90 9.38
N LEU A 315 -10.42 -13.28 10.52
CA LEU A 315 -11.18 -14.53 10.62
C LEU A 315 -12.34 -14.63 9.62
N LYS A 316 -12.91 -13.48 9.21
CA LYS A 316 -13.95 -13.41 8.19
C LYS A 316 -13.48 -13.82 6.78
N LEU A 317 -12.17 -13.92 6.58
CA LEU A 317 -11.52 -14.31 5.32
C LEU A 317 -11.12 -15.79 5.30
N LEU A 318 -11.45 -16.54 6.36
CA LEU A 318 -11.26 -18.00 6.48
C LEU A 318 -12.52 -18.78 6.23
#